data_AF-A0A1R0ZNQ4-F1
#
_entry.id   AF-A0A1R0ZNQ4-F1
#
_cell.length_a   1.000
_cell.length_b   1.000
_cell.length_c   1.000
_cell.angle_alpha   90.00
_cell.angle_beta   90.00
_cell.angle_gamma   90.00
#
_symmetry.space_group_name_H-M   'P 1'
#
loop_
_entity.id
_entity.type
_entity.pdbx_description
1 polymer ?
#
loop_
_entity_poly.entity_id
_entity_poly.type
_entity_poly.pdbx_seq_one_letter_code
_entity_poly.pdbx_strand_id
1 'polypeptide(L)' 'MGFFIFLFVLLALLNIFFPRFGWYMRYGWMVKGDVEPSEAYLLMTRVSSIVALIVLFFIWSSF' A
#
# COMPACT_ATOMS: atom_id res chain seq x y z
N MET A 1 -18.49 4.89 -6.46
CA MET A 1 -17.41 5.57 -5.71
C MET A 1 -17.04 4.81 -4.43
N GLY A 2 -17.99 4.56 -3.51
CA GLY A 2 -17.68 3.92 -2.22
C GLY A 2 -17.05 2.52 -2.29
N PHE A 3 -17.47 1.67 -3.23
CA PHE A 3 -16.84 0.36 -3.44
C PHE A 3 -15.33 0.47 -3.75
N PHE A 4 -14.95 1.40 -4.63
CA PHE A 4 -13.53 1.61 -4.96
C PHE A 4 -12.75 2.19 -3.77
N ILE A 5 -13.32 3.16 -3.05
CA ILE A 5 -12.70 3.71 -1.84
C ILE A 5 -12.48 2.60 -0.81
N PHE A 6 -13.46 1.73 -0.61
CA PHE A 6 -13.33 0.56 0.27
C PHE A 6 -12.18 -0.37 -0.16
N LEU A 7 -12.08 -0.71 -1.45
CA LEU A 7 -10.96 -1.51 -1.96
C LEU A 7 -9.60 -0.85 -1.72
N PHE A 8 -9.49 0.46 -1.97
CA PHE A 8 -8.24 1.19 -1.75
C PHE A 8 -7.88 1.30 -0.26
N VAL A 9 -8.86 1.43 0.63
CA VAL A 9 -8.64 1.38 2.09
C VAL A 9 -8.09 0.01 2.49
N LEU A 10 -8.68 -1.09 2.00
CA LEU A 10 -8.16 -2.44 2.27
C LEU A 10 -6.71 -2.61 1.79
N LEU A 11 -6.41 -2.15 0.57
CA LEU A 11 -5.05 -2.20 0.02
C LEU A 11 -4.06 -1.35 0.83
N ALA A 12 -4.45 -0.17 1.28
CA ALA A 12 -3.60 0.68 2.11
C ALA A 12 -3.34 0.04 3.49
N LEU A 13 -4.38 -0.52 4.14
CA LEU A 13 -4.22 -1.27 5.39
C LEU A 13 -3.30 -2.49 5.23
N LEU A 14 -3.47 -3.24 4.15
CA LEU A 14 -2.60 -4.37 3.81
C LEU A 14 -1.13 -3.94 3.69
N ASN A 15 -0.85 -2.82 3.05
CA ASN A 15 0.51 -2.29 2.90
C ASN A 15 1.09 -1.70 4.20
N ILE A 16 0.25 -1.26 5.15
CA ILE A 16 0.69 -0.80 6.47
C ILE A 16 1.14 -1.99 7.32
N PHE A 17 0.30 -3.02 7.44
CA PHE A 17 0.57 -4.17 8.31
C PHE A 17 1.50 -5.20 7.66
N PHE A 18 1.37 -5.41 6.35
CA PHE A 18 2.11 -6.41 5.58
C PHE A 18 2.81 -5.81 4.34
N PRO A 19 3.70 -4.81 4.49
CA PRO A 19 4.36 -4.13 3.36
C PRO A 19 5.18 -5.06 2.45
N ARG A 20 5.72 -6.16 3.01
CA ARG A 20 6.42 -7.20 2.23
C ARG A 20 5.51 -7.86 1.20
N PHE A 21 4.26 -8.16 1.57
CA PHE A 21 3.27 -8.71 0.65
C PHE A 21 2.98 -7.73 -0.49
N GLY A 22 2.84 -6.43 -0.16
CA GLY A 22 2.73 -5.36 -1.14
C GLY A 22 3.89 -5.31 -2.14
N TRP A 23 5.12 -5.47 -1.65
CA TRP A 23 6.30 -5.56 -2.51
C TRP A 23 6.28 -6.79 -3.41
N TYR A 24 5.95 -7.98 -2.90
CA TYR A 24 5.89 -9.19 -3.72
C TYR A 24 4.81 -9.12 -4.81
N MET A 25 3.63 -8.56 -4.49
CA MET A 25 2.60 -8.32 -5.50
C MET A 25 3.11 -7.39 -6.62
N ARG A 26 3.88 -6.36 -6.24
CA ARG A 26 4.33 -5.32 -7.19
C ARG A 26 5.57 -5.73 -7.98
N TYR A 27 6.58 -6.27 -7.32
CA TYR A 27 7.92 -6.49 -7.88
C TYR A 27 8.36 -7.95 -7.83
N GLY A 28 7.75 -8.78 -6.98
CA GLY A 28 8.18 -10.17 -6.76
C GLY A 28 8.20 -11.01 -8.04
N TRP A 29 7.36 -10.67 -9.03
CA TRP A 29 7.35 -11.33 -10.34
C TRP A 29 8.35 -10.75 -11.35
N MET A 30 8.92 -9.57 -11.09
CA MET A 30 9.86 -8.88 -11.99
C MET A 30 11.32 -9.20 -11.66
N VAL A 31 11.62 -9.50 -10.41
CA VAL A 31 12.97 -9.82 -9.94
C VAL A 31 13.27 -11.32 -10.09
N LYS A 32 14.53 -11.65 -10.38
CA LYS A 32 15.02 -13.03 -10.43
C LYS A 32 15.78 -13.36 -9.15
N GLY A 33 15.55 -14.56 -8.61
CA GLY A 33 16.19 -15.01 -7.37
C GLY A 33 15.51 -14.48 -6.11
N ASP A 34 16.11 -14.77 -4.95
CA ASP A 34 15.60 -14.37 -3.64
C ASP A 34 16.01 -12.93 -3.30
N VAL A 35 15.32 -11.97 -3.94
CA VAL A 35 15.51 -10.54 -3.67
C VAL A 35 14.47 -10.11 -2.66
N GLU A 36 14.94 -9.59 -1.52
CA GLU A 36 14.07 -9.05 -0.48
C GLU A 36 13.93 -7.51 -0.61
N PRO A 37 12.76 -6.94 -0.24
CA PRO A 37 12.60 -5.49 -0.16
C PRO A 37 13.55 -4.88 0.87
N SER A 38 14.12 -3.73 0.55
CA SER A 38 14.94 -2.98 1.51
C SER A 38 14.10 -2.42 2.66
N GLU A 39 14.72 -2.25 3.83
CA GLU A 39 14.08 -1.61 4.99
C GLU A 39 13.53 -0.21 4.68
N ALA A 40 14.27 0.56 3.87
CA ALA A 40 13.82 1.87 3.40
C ALA A 40 12.54 1.77 2.56
N TYR A 41 12.43 0.76 1.68
CA TYR A 41 11.21 0.53 0.90
C TYR A 41 10.03 0.17 1.81
N LEU A 42 10.24 -0.71 2.79
CA LEU A 42 9.19 -1.12 3.72
C LEU A 42 8.67 0.06 4.54
N LEU A 43 9.58 0.91 5.05
CA LEU A 43 9.24 2.12 5.76
C LEU A 43 8.46 3.09 4.87
N MET A 44 8.96 3.37 3.67
CA MET A 44 8.30 4.28 2.71
C MET A 44 6.93 3.76 2.29
N THR A 45 6.77 2.44 2.13
CA THR A 45 5.48 1.81 1.81
C THR A 45 4.46 2.03 2.93
N ARG A 46 4.86 1.87 4.19
CA ARG A 46 3.98 2.17 5.33
C ARG A 46 3.59 3.64 5.37
N VAL A 47 4.56 4.55 5.26
CA VAL A 47 4.33 6.00 5.31
C VAL A 47 3.42 6.45 4.17
N SER A 48 3.72 6.06 2.93
CA SER A 48 2.89 6.39 1.77
C SER A 48 1.47 5.81 1.87
N SER A 49 1.29 4.63 2.47
CA SER A 49 -0.03 4.04 2.68
C SER A 49 -0.84 4.80 3.74
N ILE A 50 -0.20 5.31 4.79
CA ILE A 50 -0.85 6.20 5.78
C ILE A 50 -1.28 7.51 5.10
N VAL A 51 -0.41 8.10 4.28
CA VAL A 51 -0.76 9.30 3.50
C VAL A 51 -1.92 9.03 2.54
N ALA A 52 -1.93 7.88 1.86
CA ALA A 52 -3.02 7.48 0.99
C ALA A 52 -4.36 7.35 1.74
N LEU A 53 -4.36 6.80 2.97
CA LEU A 53 -5.57 6.75 3.80
C LEU A 53 -6.10 8.14 4.16
N ILE A 54 -5.20 9.07 4.50
CA ILE A 54 -5.58 10.47 4.78
C ILE A 54 -6.23 11.10 3.55
N VAL A 55 -5.63 10.92 2.36
CA VAL A 55 -6.19 11.44 1.10
C VAL A 55 -7.55 10.82 0.79
N LEU A 56 -7.69 9.50 0.92
CA LEU A 56 -8.96 8.80 0.69
C LEU A 56 -10.07 9.28 1.66
N PHE A 57 -9.71 9.57 2.91
CA PHE A 57 -10.64 10.13 3.88
C PHE A 57 -11.13 11.51 3.45
N PHE A 58 -10.24 12.40 3.02
CA PHE A 58 -10.64 13.72 2.50
C PHE A 58 -11.53 13.61 1.27
N ILE A 59 -11.18 12.72 0.33
CA ILE A 59 -11.99 12.45 -0.87
C ILE A 59 -13.38 11.99 -0.45
N TRP A 60 -13.50 11.01 0.45
CA TRP A 60 -14.79 10.52 0.96
C TRP A 60 -15.61 11.62 1.63
N SER A 61 -14.98 12.48 2.43
CA SER A 61 -15.65 13.55 3.18
C SER A 61 -16.09 14.75 2.32
N SER A 62 -15.57 14.88 1.10
CA SER A 62 -15.87 16.00 0.19
C SER A 62 -17.06 15.70 -0.73
N PHE A 63 -17.70 14.54 -0.60
CA PHE A 63 -18.94 14.14 -1.27
C PHE A 63 -20.12 14.22 -0.31
#